data_AF-A0A167ICQ9-F1
#
_entry.id   AF-A0A167ICQ9-F1
#
_cell.length_a   1.000
_cell.length_b   1.000
_cell.length_c   1.000
_cell.angle_alpha   90.00
_cell.angle_beta   90.00
_cell.angle_gamma   90.00
#
_symmetry.space_group_name_H-M   'P 1'
#
loop_
_entity.id
_entity.type
_entity.pdbx_description
1 polymer ?
#
loop_
_entity_poly.entity_id
_entity_poly.type
_entity_poly.pdbx_seq_one_letter_code
_entity_poly.pdbx_strand_id
1 'polypeptide(L)'
;REAFIWHRLDHVNIVPFLGIADYAKICPGGSPRLCLVSPWISDGNIMDYLKTNPAVSPFPLLVDILDGIAYLHSHPSGPIIHGDLKANNILLDFGVTRNRPTARLIDFGLSQTMEVDLSHGLSATSTMSNGNARWLAFE
;
A
#
# COMPACT_ATOMS: atom_id res chain seq x y z
N ARG A 1 -5.19 8.59 -10.81
CA ARG A 1 -5.43 8.81 -9.37
C ARG A 1 -4.44 8.03 -8.52
N GLU A 2 -4.48 6.70 -8.53
CA GLU A 2 -3.53 5.85 -7.80
C GLU A 2 -2.05 6.20 -8.10
N ALA A 3 -1.65 6.21 -9.37
CA ALA A 3 -0.28 6.60 -9.76
C ALA A 3 0.14 7.98 -9.24
N PHE A 4 -0.81 8.92 -9.13
CA PHE A 4 -0.54 10.27 -8.65
C PHE A 4 -0.26 10.29 -7.13
N ILE A 5 -1.02 9.51 -6.36
CA ILE A 5 -0.78 9.35 -4.93
C ILE A 5 0.55 8.61 -4.73
N TRP A 6 0.70 7.46 -5.38
CA TRP A 6 1.82 6.56 -5.16
C TRP A 6 3.18 7.17 -5.53
N HIS A 7 3.27 7.99 -6.60
CA HIS A 7 4.54 8.62 -6.97
C HIS A 7 5.09 9.59 -5.91
N ARG A 8 4.25 10.07 -4.99
CA ARG A 8 4.60 11.05 -3.96
C ARG A 8 5.03 10.39 -2.65
N LEU A 9 4.96 9.06 -2.59
CA LEU A 9 5.29 8.29 -1.40
C LEU A 9 6.73 7.80 -1.49
N ASP A 10 7.50 8.15 -0.47
CA ASP A 10 8.89 7.71 -0.29
C ASP A 10 9.09 7.32 1.17
N HIS A 11 8.96 6.03 1.45
CA HIS A 11 9.08 5.46 2.79
C HIS A 11 9.52 4.00 2.72
N VAL A 12 10.32 3.55 3.69
CA VAL A 12 10.84 2.17 3.72
C VAL A 12 9.72 1.12 3.82
N ASN A 13 8.61 1.44 4.47
CA ASN A 13 7.45 0.56 4.62
C ASN A 13 6.38 0.77 3.54
N ILE A 14 6.73 1.40 2.43
CA ILE A 14 5.89 1.52 1.24
C ILE A 14 6.70 0.96 0.06
N VAL A 15 6.05 0.19 -0.82
CA VAL A 15 6.72 -0.27 -2.04
C VAL A 15 6.98 0.92 -2.97
N PRO A 16 8.21 1.10 -3.50
CA PRO A 16 8.49 2.22 -4.40
C PRO A 16 7.68 2.14 -5.70
N PHE A 17 7.21 3.29 -6.16
CA PHE A 17 6.65 3.43 -7.51
C PHE A 17 7.75 3.82 -8.50
N LEU A 18 8.00 2.98 -9.51
CA LEU A 18 9.02 3.23 -10.53
C LEU A 18 8.48 3.99 -11.74
N GLY A 19 7.17 3.91 -12.00
CA GLY A 19 6.54 4.68 -13.07
C GLY A 19 5.40 3.94 -13.78
N ILE A 20 5.06 4.43 -14.97
CA ILE A 20 4.01 3.90 -15.82
C ILE A 20 4.65 3.35 -17.10
N ALA A 21 4.25 2.15 -17.51
CA ALA A 21 4.67 1.54 -18.76
C ALA A 21 3.45 1.20 -19.64
N ASP A 22 3.67 1.16 -20.95
CA ASP A 22 2.70 0.63 -21.91
C ASP A 22 3.08 -0.83 -22.22
N TYR A 23 2.18 -1.76 -21.88
CA TYR A 23 2.38 -3.19 -22.04
C TYR A 23 2.77 -3.57 -23.48
N ALA A 24 2.17 -2.92 -24.49
CA ALA A 24 2.49 -3.17 -25.90
C ALA A 24 3.95 -2.83 -26.25
N LYS A 25 4.59 -1.93 -25.51
CA LYS A 25 5.99 -1.53 -25.73
C LYS A 25 7.00 -2.43 -25.01
N ILE A 26 6.58 -3.12 -23.95
CA ILE A 26 7.46 -3.97 -23.14
C ILE A 26 7.27 -5.47 -23.42
N CYS A 27 6.14 -5.86 -24.02
CA CYS A 27 5.83 -7.25 -24.34
C CYS A 27 5.47 -7.38 -25.84
N PRO A 28 6.30 -8.07 -26.65
CA PRO A 28 5.98 -8.36 -28.04
C PRO A 28 4.64 -9.09 -28.17
N GLY A 29 3.73 -8.57 -29.00
CA GLY A 29 2.37 -9.10 -29.17
C GLY A 29 1.38 -8.67 -28.08
N GLY A 30 1.79 -7.82 -27.13
CA GLY A 30 0.91 -7.23 -26.13
C GLY A 30 -0.06 -6.20 -26.72
N SER A 31 -1.27 -6.14 -26.18
CA SER A 31 -2.21 -5.04 -26.49
C SER A 31 -1.85 -3.77 -25.69
N PRO A 32 -2.19 -2.58 -26.20
CA PRO A 32 -1.96 -1.32 -25.49
C PRO A 32 -2.66 -1.32 -24.14
N ARG A 33 -1.88 -1.25 -23.06
CA ARG A 33 -2.39 -1.21 -21.69
C ARG A 33 -1.41 -0.49 -20.79
N LEU A 34 -1.87 0.54 -20.09
CA LEU A 34 -1.06 1.21 -19.08
C LEU A 34 -0.91 0.32 -17.83
N CYS A 35 0.32 0.16 -17.39
CA CYS A 35 0.71 -0.62 -16.22
C CYS A 35 1.43 0.28 -15.22
N LEU A 36 1.15 0.07 -13.94
CA LEU A 36 1.95 0.62 -12.84
C LEU A 36 3.15 -0.29 -12.61
N VAL A 37 4.32 0.31 -12.39
CA VAL A 37 5.59 -0.41 -12.26
C VAL A 37 6.17 -0.17 -10.87
N SER A 38 6.59 -1.24 -10.21
CA SER A 38 7.28 -1.24 -8.92
C SER A 38 8.41 -2.28 -8.91
N PRO A 39 9.34 -2.25 -7.94
CA PRO A 39 10.23 -3.38 -7.72
C PRO A 39 9.41 -4.65 -7.41
N TRP A 40 9.93 -5.79 -7.85
CA TRP A 40 9.36 -7.09 -7.52
C TRP A 40 9.80 -7.52 -6.12
N ILE A 41 8.84 -7.79 -5.23
CA ILE A 41 9.09 -8.32 -3.90
C ILE A 41 8.72 -9.81 -3.91
N SER A 42 9.73 -10.67 -4.05
CA SER A 42 9.55 -12.10 -4.34
C SER A 42 8.99 -12.93 -3.19
N ASP A 43 9.13 -12.45 -1.96
CA ASP A 43 8.84 -13.26 -0.76
C ASP A 43 7.35 -13.27 -0.40
N GLY A 44 6.52 -12.60 -1.23
CA GLY A 44 5.07 -12.65 -1.14
C GLY A 44 4.50 -11.79 -0.01
N ASN A 45 3.28 -12.12 0.41
CA ASN A 45 2.52 -11.34 1.37
C ASN A 45 2.64 -11.89 2.80
N ILE A 46 2.35 -11.05 3.79
CA ILE A 46 2.47 -11.39 5.20
C ILE A 46 1.56 -12.55 5.64
N MET A 47 0.40 -12.77 5.00
CA MET A 47 -0.49 -13.89 5.37
C MET A 47 0.18 -15.23 5.11
N ASP A 48 0.74 -15.41 3.93
CA ASP A 48 1.33 -16.68 3.54
C ASP A 48 2.63 -16.95 4.32
N TYR A 49 3.39 -15.88 4.62
CA TYR A 49 4.56 -15.97 5.47
C TYR A 49 4.24 -16.40 6.91
N LEU A 50 3.26 -15.76 7.56
CA LEU A 50 2.92 -16.10 8.95
C LEU A 50 2.28 -17.49 9.07
N LYS A 51 1.53 -17.94 8.06
CA LYS A 51 1.02 -19.32 7.99
C LYS A 51 2.14 -20.35 7.91
N THR A 52 3.18 -20.06 7.13
CA THR A 52 4.33 -20.96 6.93
C THR A 52 5.35 -20.89 8.07
N ASN A 53 5.35 -19.80 8.85
CA ASN A 53 6.29 -19.55 9.94
C ASN A 53 5.55 -19.22 11.26
N PRO A 54 4.82 -20.17 11.87
CA PRO A 54 3.96 -19.91 13.04
C PRO A 54 4.72 -19.51 14.31
N ALA A 55 6.03 -19.80 14.38
CA ALA A 55 6.89 -19.42 15.50
C ALA A 55 7.37 -17.96 15.42
N VAL A 56 7.23 -17.29 14.27
CA VAL A 56 7.67 -15.91 14.10
C VAL A 56 6.68 -14.96 14.77
N SER A 57 7.21 -14.08 15.61
CA SER A 57 6.41 -13.02 16.22
C SER A 57 5.95 -12.02 15.15
N PRO A 58 4.65 -11.70 15.06
CA PRO A 58 4.15 -10.71 14.10
C PRO A 58 4.46 -9.26 14.51
N PHE A 59 4.84 -9.03 15.78
CA PHE A 59 5.02 -7.69 16.33
C PHE A 59 5.98 -6.79 15.52
N PRO A 60 7.19 -7.23 15.11
CA PRO A 60 8.07 -6.38 14.32
C PRO A 60 7.50 -5.99 12.95
N LEU A 61 6.66 -6.84 12.36
CA LEU A 61 5.98 -6.56 11.09
C LEU A 61 4.83 -5.58 11.29
N LEU A 62 4.13 -5.66 12.43
CA LEU A 62 3.11 -4.68 12.80
C LEU A 62 3.71 -3.29 13.00
N VAL A 63 4.89 -3.18 13.60
CA VAL A 63 5.60 -1.89 13.74
C VAL A 63 5.88 -1.29 12.36
N ASP A 64 6.42 -2.08 11.43
CA ASP A 64 6.66 -1.64 10.05
C ASP A 64 5.38 -1.14 9.36
N ILE A 65 4.26 -1.87 9.53
CA ILE A 65 2.95 -1.47 8.98
C ILE A 65 2.50 -0.14 9.58
N LEU A 66 2.61 0.02 10.90
CA LEU A 66 2.21 1.25 11.62
C LEU A 66 3.08 2.44 11.21
N ASP A 67 4.38 2.24 11.03
CA ASP A 67 5.29 3.30 10.56
C ASP A 67 4.92 3.75 9.13
N GLY A 68 4.58 2.81 8.24
CA GLY A 68 4.06 3.12 6.91
C GLY A 68 2.75 3.91 6.95
N ILE A 69 1.82 3.55 7.83
CA ILE A 69 0.54 4.26 8.01
C ILE A 69 0.76 5.65 8.60
N ALA A 70 1.63 5.77 9.61
CA ALA A 70 1.97 7.05 10.23
C ALA A 70 2.57 8.02 9.20
N TYR A 71 3.43 7.52 8.31
CA TYR A 71 3.95 8.28 7.18
C TYR A 71 2.82 8.78 6.25
N LEU A 72 1.87 7.91 5.88
CA LEU A 72 0.73 8.31 5.04
C LEU A 72 -0.13 9.39 5.70
N HIS A 73 -0.43 9.24 6.99
CA HIS A 73 -1.27 10.17 7.72
C HIS A 73 -0.59 11.52 7.99
N SER A 74 0.74 11.55 8.05
CA SER A 74 1.54 12.76 8.24
C SER A 74 2.02 13.40 6.94
N HIS A 75 1.51 12.96 5.78
CA HIS A 75 2.00 13.42 4.49
C HIS A 75 1.82 14.95 4.33
N PRO A 76 2.85 15.70 3.87
CA PRO A 76 2.85 17.17 3.90
C PRO A 76 1.75 17.85 3.08
N SER A 77 1.18 17.16 2.10
CA SER A 77 0.09 17.67 1.26
C SER A 77 -1.32 17.31 1.74
N GLY A 78 -1.41 16.84 2.99
CA GLY A 78 -2.65 16.37 3.61
C GLY A 78 -2.58 14.88 3.95
N PRO A 79 -3.28 14.43 5.00
CA PRO A 79 -3.34 13.02 5.37
C PRO A 79 -3.83 12.14 4.21
N ILE A 80 -3.14 11.02 3.99
CA ILE A 80 -3.51 10.00 3.00
C ILE A 80 -4.08 8.80 3.74
N ILE A 81 -5.36 8.50 3.54
CA ILE A 81 -6.00 7.27 4.01
C ILE A 81 -5.72 6.19 2.97
N HIS A 82 -5.15 5.04 3.36
CA HIS A 82 -4.89 3.94 2.42
C HIS A 82 -6.19 3.34 1.83
N GLY A 83 -7.23 3.15 2.65
CA GLY A 83 -8.57 2.73 2.22
C GLY A 83 -8.78 1.23 1.97
N ASP A 84 -7.72 0.42 1.97
CA ASP A 84 -7.80 -1.05 1.76
C ASP A 84 -6.66 -1.78 2.47
N LEU A 85 -6.45 -1.44 3.74
CA LEU A 85 -5.43 -2.07 4.55
C LEU A 85 -5.88 -3.49 4.90
N LYS A 86 -5.19 -4.48 4.34
CA LYS A 86 -5.39 -5.90 4.58
C LYS A 86 -4.06 -6.62 4.41
N ALA A 87 -3.93 -7.79 5.02
CA ALA A 87 -2.67 -8.53 5.04
C ALA A 87 -2.17 -8.93 3.64
N ASN A 88 -3.05 -9.14 2.68
CA ASN A 88 -2.71 -9.37 1.27
C ASN A 88 -2.12 -8.13 0.56
N ASN A 89 -2.33 -6.92 1.09
CA ASN A 89 -1.73 -5.68 0.61
C ASN A 89 -0.46 -5.31 1.40
N ILE A 90 0.14 -6.28 2.08
CA ILE A 90 1.40 -6.14 2.82
C ILE A 90 2.38 -7.17 2.29
N LEU A 91 3.41 -6.72 1.58
CA LEU A 91 4.50 -7.56 1.09
C LEU A 91 5.64 -7.61 2.10
N LEU A 92 6.37 -8.72 2.13
CA LEU A 92 7.56 -8.87 2.95
C LEU A 92 8.81 -8.81 2.07
N ASP A 93 9.72 -7.92 2.40
CA ASP A 93 10.97 -7.73 1.67
C ASP A 93 12.14 -8.21 2.53
N PHE A 94 12.76 -9.32 2.10
CA PHE A 94 13.95 -9.90 2.75
C PHE A 94 15.27 -9.35 2.19
N GLY A 95 15.22 -8.53 1.14
CA GLY A 95 16.41 -7.95 0.52
C GLY A 95 17.02 -6.78 1.30
N VAL A 96 16.30 -6.25 2.31
CA VAL A 96 16.81 -5.20 3.19
C VAL A 96 17.75 -5.81 4.23
N THR A 97 18.85 -5.12 4.56
CA THR A 97 19.97 -5.55 5.43
C THR A 97 19.63 -5.87 6.90
N ARG A 98 18.36 -6.09 7.23
CA ARG A 98 17.92 -6.44 8.57
C ARG A 98 17.96 -7.96 8.75
N ASN A 99 18.21 -8.41 9.98
CA ASN A 99 18.09 -9.84 10.38
C ASN A 99 16.62 -10.35 10.37
N ARG A 100 15.69 -9.61 9.75
CA ARG A 100 14.26 -9.93 9.62
C ARG A 100 13.71 -9.29 8.34
N PRO A 101 12.62 -9.81 7.77
CA PRO A 101 11.94 -9.14 6.67
C PRO A 101 11.38 -7.77 7.08
N THR A 102 11.26 -6.89 6.09
CA THR A 102 10.61 -5.58 6.21
C THR A 102 9.21 -5.64 5.60
N ALA A 103 8.18 -5.25 6.35
CA ALA A 103 6.82 -5.17 5.80
C ALA A 103 6.65 -3.88 4.99
N ARG A 104 6.04 -4.00 3.80
CA ARG A 104 5.79 -2.89 2.88
C ARG A 104 4.34 -2.88 2.39
N LEU A 105 3.71 -1.71 2.46
CA LEU A 105 2.37 -1.47 1.95
C LEU A 105 2.35 -1.40 0.42
N ILE A 106 1.31 -1.97 -0.19
CA ILE A 106 1.00 -1.91 -1.62
C ILE A 106 -0.48 -1.56 -1.85
N ASP A 107 -0.84 -1.31 -3.11
CA ASP A 107 -2.22 -1.11 -3.59
C ASP A 107 -2.90 0.15 -3.04
N PHE A 108 -2.60 1.26 -3.71
CA PHE A 108 -3.15 2.59 -3.38
C PHE A 108 -4.40 2.93 -4.22
N GLY A 109 -5.04 1.92 -4.83
CA GLY A 109 -6.19 2.09 -5.72
C GLY A 109 -7.37 2.77 -5.01
N LEU A 110 -7.53 2.50 -3.71
CA LEU A 110 -8.59 3.05 -2.86
C LEU A 110 -8.13 4.20 -1.96
N SER A 111 -6.87 4.64 -2.08
CA SER A 111 -6.33 5.66 -1.18
C SER A 111 -6.94 7.03 -1.41
N GLN A 112 -7.15 7.82 -0.37
CA GLN A 112 -7.79 9.13 -0.42
C GLN A 112 -6.94 10.18 0.29
N THR A 113 -6.73 11.32 -0.35
CA THR A 113 -6.21 12.52 0.31
C THR A 113 -7.36 13.24 0.98
N MET A 114 -7.25 13.49 2.28
CA MET A 114 -8.18 14.40 2.94
C MET A 114 -7.78 15.83 2.60
N GLU A 115 -8.59 16.52 1.80
CA GLU A 115 -8.52 17.99 1.74
C GLU A 115 -9.05 18.51 3.09
N VAL A 116 -8.21 19.23 3.82
CA VAL A 116 -8.61 19.92 5.05
C VAL A 116 -9.40 21.15 4.62
N ASP A 117 -10.64 20.94 4.17
CA ASP A 117 -11.57 22.05 4.01
C ASP A 117 -12.24 22.27 5.37
N LEU A 118 -11.79 23.30 6.09
CA LEU A 118 -12.25 23.72 7.42
C LEU A 118 -13.73 24.13 7.47
N SER A 119 -14.49 23.93 6.38
CA SER A 119 -15.85 24.44 6.20
C SER A 119 -16.96 23.37 6.23
N HIS A 120 -16.64 22.07 6.10
CA HIS A 120 -17.68 21.03 6.08
C HIS A 120 -17.26 19.79 6.88
N GLY A 121 -17.78 19.69 8.11
CA GLY A 121 -17.55 18.61 9.08
C GLY A 121 -18.16 17.24 8.71
N LEU A 122 -18.11 16.84 7.44
CA LEU A 122 -18.47 15.50 6.98
C LEU A 122 -17.52 15.12 5.83
N SER A 123 -16.36 14.55 6.15
CA SER A 123 -15.60 13.77 5.16
C SER A 123 -16.41 12.51 4.85
N ALA A 124 -17.26 12.56 3.83
CA ALA A 124 -17.92 11.38 3.33
C ALA A 124 -16.85 10.40 2.82
N THR A 125 -16.61 9.33 3.57
CA THR A 125 -15.83 8.17 3.16
C THR A 125 -16.50 7.61 1.91
N SER A 126 -15.94 7.88 0.73
CA SER A 126 -16.50 7.38 -0.55
C SER A 126 -16.31 5.85 -0.72
N THR A 127 -16.18 5.11 0.38
CA THR A 127 -15.93 3.66 0.46
C THR A 127 -17.20 2.83 0.62
N MET A 128 -18.39 3.44 0.57
CA MET A 128 -19.67 2.74 0.76
C MET A 128 -19.91 1.54 -0.18
N SER A 129 -19.06 1.28 -1.19
CA SER A 129 -19.15 0.08 -2.03
C SER A 129 -17.84 -0.65 -2.36
N ASN A 130 -16.65 -0.17 -1.97
CA ASN A 130 -15.40 -0.66 -2.58
C ASN A 130 -14.32 -1.19 -1.63
N GLY A 131 -14.45 -1.05 -0.30
CA GLY A 131 -13.52 -1.67 0.66
C GLY A 131 -13.86 -3.14 0.94
N ASN A 132 -12.89 -3.95 1.37
CA ASN A 132 -13.20 -5.31 1.81
C ASN A 132 -14.04 -5.26 3.10
N ALA A 133 -15.32 -5.66 3.00
CA ALA A 133 -16.31 -5.56 4.07
C ALA A 133 -15.90 -6.21 5.40
N ARG A 134 -14.97 -7.18 5.39
CA ARG A 134 -14.46 -7.82 6.62
C ARG A 134 -13.48 -6.95 7.42
N TRP A 135 -13.00 -5.86 6.83
CA TRP A 135 -11.93 -5.00 7.39
C TRP A 135 -12.36 -3.54 7.56
N LEU A 136 -13.61 -3.21 7.23
CA LEU A 136 -14.17 -1.88 7.49
C LEU A 136 -14.60 -1.78 8.96
N ALA A 137 -14.29 -0.65 9.59
CA ALA A 137 -14.83 -0.32 10.91
C ALA A 137 -16.33 -0.02 10.80
N PHE A 138 -17.08 -0.30 11.87
CA PHE A 138 -18.44 0.22 12.04
C PHE A 138 -18.33 1.71 12.35
N GLU A 139 -19.12 2.56 11.67
CA GLU A 139 -19.17 4.01 11.92
C GLU A 139 -19.97 4.35 13.19
#